data_AF-A0A1F6G629-F1
#
_entry.id   AF-A0A1F6G629-F1
#
_cell.length_a   1.000
_cell.length_b   1.000
_cell.length_c   1.000
_cell.angle_alpha   90.00
_cell.angle_beta   90.00
_cell.angle_gamma   90.00
#
_symmetry.space_group_name_H-M   'P 1'
#
loop_
_entity.id
_entity.type
_entity.pdbx_description
1 polymer ?
#
loop_
_entity_poly.entity_id
_entity_poly.type
_entity_poly.pdbx_seq_one_letter_code
_entity_poly.pdbx_strand_id
1 'polypeptide(L)'
;MRPIHLILFALGFALPLSLKAQDEIHEIPGITIEKVLIAEEIIDTGHEQLVEVTIRNATPNAHHLQVRLVITLPNRNIITFGNKEIVAGVNSDTTALIPYPIGKHDGGDFTVAVRVFDKKEVQILQTSKLQELIFYGLDRSIRNAPPAKRRVKKLSEEEEAQVAEKKKEEEKLATKVNFDPPDLKYERVTLLASSVLRGESTHVRLYIYNDGGNTANNVEYTLYWYFAQRPNRKVLFFRDRLGMIAPGEHKVLEVPLTIPGVEQKGKYQVLAKLDEDKTVAEINENNNEETTDQPLIFGDVALVFPADSYSFAEDGLFQFEWRSQKYNQFKLQISADSEFANEADSFYLPMGDHWTPSLKINPMKGEMPTMATALMESAETDHLYWRVVAKNSAGEITESQARKFLINLKPKE
;
A
#
# COMPACT_ATOMS: atom_id res chain seq x y z
N MET A 1 -48.36 -87.85 2.16
CA MET A 1 -47.15 -88.34 1.45
C MET A 1 -46.79 -87.37 0.34
N ARG A 2 -45.76 -86.56 0.54
CA ARG A 2 -44.77 -86.15 -0.46
C ARG A 2 -43.57 -85.55 0.30
N PRO A 3 -42.32 -85.89 -0.04
CA PRO A 3 -41.17 -85.65 0.81
C PRO A 3 -40.32 -84.44 0.35
N ILE A 4 -39.82 -83.72 1.35
CA ILE A 4 -38.43 -83.25 1.56
C ILE A 4 -37.61 -82.87 0.31
N HIS A 5 -37.22 -81.60 0.24
CA HIS A 5 -35.81 -81.24 0.01
C HIS A 5 -35.33 -80.24 1.05
N LEU A 6 -34.13 -80.53 1.52
CA LEU A 6 -33.39 -80.06 2.67
C LEU A 6 -32.58 -78.81 2.32
N ILE A 7 -32.61 -77.75 3.13
CA ILE A 7 -31.43 -76.89 3.35
C ILE A 7 -31.33 -76.63 4.86
N LEU A 8 -30.11 -76.87 5.35
CA LEU A 8 -29.70 -77.07 6.73
C LEU A 8 -29.50 -75.75 7.49
N PHE A 9 -29.79 -75.80 8.79
CA PHE A 9 -29.60 -74.78 9.83
C PHE A 9 -28.25 -74.98 10.54
N ALA A 10 -27.60 -73.89 10.98
CA ALA A 10 -26.71 -73.74 12.16
C ALA A 10 -25.79 -72.52 11.94
N LEU A 11 -25.42 -71.65 12.89
CA LEU A 11 -25.67 -71.44 14.32
C LEU A 11 -25.18 -70.00 14.60
N GLY A 12 -25.79 -69.25 15.52
CA GLY A 12 -25.26 -67.92 15.87
C GLY A 12 -26.04 -67.24 16.97
N PHE A 13 -25.60 -67.47 18.21
CA PHE A 13 -26.11 -66.95 19.47
C PHE A 13 -26.50 -65.46 19.48
N ALA A 14 -27.66 -65.19 20.09
CA ALA A 14 -27.98 -63.88 20.63
C ALA A 14 -27.29 -63.71 22.00
N LEU A 15 -26.55 -62.61 22.16
CA LEU A 15 -26.30 -61.93 23.43
C LEU A 15 -26.42 -60.42 23.18
N PRO A 16 -26.91 -59.64 24.15
CA PRO A 16 -27.33 -58.26 23.93
C PRO A 16 -26.13 -57.32 23.96
N LEU A 17 -25.90 -56.54 22.90
CA LEU A 17 -25.02 -55.38 22.99
C LEU A 17 -25.84 -54.17 23.47
N SER A 18 -25.87 -54.00 24.78
CA SER A 18 -25.86 -52.66 25.37
C SER A 18 -24.39 -52.30 25.59
N LEU A 19 -23.91 -51.20 25.00
CA LEU A 19 -23.16 -50.15 25.68
C LEU A 19 -22.67 -49.09 24.67
N LYS A 20 -23.14 -47.86 24.87
CA LYS A 20 -22.49 -46.56 24.61
C LYS A 20 -21.48 -46.50 23.45
N ALA A 21 -21.92 -46.02 22.29
CA ALA A 21 -21.02 -45.24 21.44
C ALA A 21 -20.77 -43.91 22.18
N GLN A 22 -19.58 -43.80 22.77
CA GLN A 22 -19.03 -42.52 23.18
C GLN A 22 -18.70 -41.79 21.86
N ASP A 23 -19.38 -40.67 21.58
CA ASP A 23 -19.10 -39.83 20.41
C ASP A 23 -17.67 -39.30 20.53
N GLU A 24 -16.70 -40.05 19.98
CA GLU A 24 -15.31 -39.60 19.90
C GLU A 24 -15.23 -38.47 18.87
N ILE A 25 -14.97 -37.26 19.36
CA ILE A 25 -14.68 -36.10 18.52
C ILE A 25 -13.26 -36.27 17.99
N HIS A 26 -13.12 -36.37 16.68
CA HIS A 26 -11.81 -36.42 16.03
C HIS A 26 -11.32 -34.99 15.79
N GLU A 27 -10.72 -34.40 16.82
CA GLU A 27 -10.19 -33.04 16.75
C GLU A 27 -9.06 -32.94 15.69
N ILE A 28 -9.16 -31.94 14.82
CA ILE A 28 -8.08 -31.56 13.92
C ILE A 28 -7.30 -30.43 14.60
N PRO A 29 -6.05 -30.65 15.04
CA PRO A 29 -5.26 -29.62 15.70
C PRO A 29 -5.13 -28.38 14.82
N GLY A 30 -5.45 -27.21 15.38
CA GLY A 30 -5.40 -25.93 14.67
C GLY A 30 -6.71 -25.49 14.01
N ILE A 31 -7.78 -26.29 14.03
CA ILE A 31 -9.13 -25.84 13.66
C ILE A 31 -9.95 -25.62 14.93
N THR A 32 -10.53 -24.43 15.11
CA THR A 32 -11.33 -24.09 16.29
C THR A 32 -12.58 -23.28 15.93
N ILE A 33 -13.61 -23.38 16.79
CA ILE A 33 -14.75 -22.45 16.74
C ILE A 33 -14.35 -21.20 17.52
N GLU A 34 -14.00 -20.13 16.80
CA GLU A 34 -13.54 -18.87 17.39
C GLU A 34 -14.71 -18.11 18.01
N LYS A 35 -15.84 -18.06 17.30
CA LYS A 35 -16.97 -17.21 17.67
C LYS A 35 -18.29 -17.81 17.20
N VAL A 36 -19.31 -17.65 18.03
CA VAL A 36 -20.72 -17.85 17.64
C VAL A 36 -21.45 -16.55 17.98
N LEU A 37 -22.31 -16.09 17.08
CA LEU A 37 -23.17 -14.91 17.26
C LEU A 37 -24.59 -15.21 16.84
N ILE A 38 -25.53 -14.53 17.51
CA ILE A 38 -26.94 -14.48 17.16
C ILE A 38 -27.27 -13.05 16.75
N ALA A 39 -28.05 -12.87 15.67
CA ALA A 39 -28.38 -11.54 15.16
C ALA A 39 -29.26 -10.74 16.13
N GLU A 40 -30.28 -11.38 16.69
CA GLU A 40 -31.22 -10.75 17.62
C GLU A 40 -31.32 -11.57 18.91
N GLU A 41 -31.29 -10.89 20.07
CA GLU A 41 -31.52 -11.55 21.37
C GLU A 41 -33.02 -11.86 21.59
N ILE A 42 -33.91 -11.07 20.97
CA ILE A 42 -35.36 -11.23 20.99
C ILE A 42 -35.85 -11.06 19.56
N ILE A 43 -36.57 -12.06 19.05
CA ILE A 43 -37.08 -12.10 17.67
C ILE A 43 -38.53 -12.58 17.67
N ASP A 44 -39.36 -12.00 16.80
CA ASP A 44 -40.76 -12.40 16.68
C ASP A 44 -40.88 -13.83 16.09
N THR A 45 -41.75 -14.66 16.66
CA THR A 45 -42.02 -16.01 16.11
C THR A 45 -42.56 -15.93 14.68
N GLY A 46 -42.15 -16.86 13.81
CA GLY A 46 -42.46 -16.81 12.38
C GLY A 46 -41.42 -16.09 11.52
N HIS A 47 -40.39 -15.51 12.13
CA HIS A 47 -39.19 -14.97 11.46
C HIS A 47 -38.00 -15.94 11.52
N GLU A 48 -36.94 -15.61 10.80
CA GLU A 48 -35.69 -16.37 10.78
C GLU A 48 -34.64 -15.72 11.68
N GLN A 49 -34.10 -16.48 12.62
CA GLN A 49 -32.96 -16.08 13.43
C GLN A 49 -31.67 -16.39 12.66
N LEU A 50 -30.83 -15.39 12.43
CA LEU A 50 -29.53 -15.61 11.82
C LEU A 50 -28.48 -15.97 12.89
N VAL A 51 -27.81 -17.10 12.69
CA VAL A 51 -26.68 -17.54 13.50
C VAL A 51 -25.41 -17.48 12.67
N GLU A 52 -24.41 -16.76 13.18
CA GLU A 52 -23.09 -16.65 12.57
C GLU A 52 -22.09 -17.49 13.38
N VAL A 53 -21.34 -18.33 12.67
CA VAL A 53 -20.29 -19.17 13.25
C VAL A 53 -18.97 -18.84 12.56
N THR A 54 -17.98 -18.39 13.30
CA THR A 54 -16.63 -18.16 12.81
C THR A 54 -15.74 -19.34 13.18
N ILE A 55 -15.16 -19.98 12.18
CA ILE A 55 -14.22 -21.08 12.33
C ILE A 55 -12.83 -20.58 11.95
N ARG A 56 -11.88 -20.68 12.89
CA ARG A 56 -10.46 -20.40 12.65
C ARG A 56 -9.78 -21.67 12.17
N ASN A 57 -9.01 -21.56 11.09
CA ASN A 57 -8.10 -22.59 10.63
C ASN A 57 -6.67 -22.05 10.64
N ALA A 58 -5.89 -22.47 11.65
CA ALA A 58 -4.47 -22.16 11.81
C ALA A 58 -3.55 -23.23 11.18
N THR A 59 -4.09 -24.11 10.34
CA THR A 59 -3.32 -25.15 9.65
C THR A 59 -2.88 -24.66 8.25
N PRO A 60 -1.79 -25.20 7.70
CA PRO A 60 -1.32 -24.86 6.36
C PRO A 60 -2.21 -25.43 5.23
N ASN A 61 -3.27 -26.18 5.56
CA ASN A 61 -4.15 -26.83 4.60
C ASN A 61 -5.56 -26.26 4.68
N ALA A 62 -6.26 -26.17 3.55
CA ALA A 62 -7.68 -25.84 3.54
C ALA A 62 -8.52 -27.09 3.88
N HIS A 63 -9.58 -26.90 4.67
CA HIS A 63 -10.47 -27.98 5.09
C HIS A 63 -11.92 -27.74 4.64
N HIS A 64 -12.54 -28.76 4.07
CA HIS A 64 -13.96 -28.74 3.70
C HIS A 64 -14.80 -29.17 4.90
N LEU A 65 -15.54 -28.24 5.47
CA LEU A 65 -16.26 -28.45 6.72
C LEU A 65 -17.77 -28.27 6.53
N GLN A 66 -18.54 -28.98 7.34
CA GLN A 66 -19.97 -28.83 7.47
C GLN A 66 -20.33 -28.32 8.87
N VAL A 67 -21.06 -27.21 8.93
CA VAL A 67 -21.50 -26.58 10.18
C VAL A 67 -22.98 -26.84 10.39
N ARG A 68 -23.32 -27.38 11.57
CA ARG A 68 -24.69 -27.65 11.99
C ARG A 68 -24.97 -26.99 13.33
N LEU A 69 -26.18 -26.45 13.48
CA LEU A 69 -26.66 -25.95 14.75
C LEU A 69 -27.28 -27.08 15.55
N VAL A 70 -27.07 -27.10 16.86
CA VAL A 70 -27.81 -27.92 17.81
C VAL A 70 -28.67 -26.97 18.62
N ILE A 71 -29.98 -27.03 18.42
CA ILE A 71 -30.93 -26.09 18.97
C ILE A 71 -31.78 -26.79 20.01
N THR A 72 -31.74 -26.29 21.24
CA THR A 72 -32.70 -26.68 22.29
C THR A 72 -33.89 -25.74 22.22
N LEU A 73 -35.05 -26.30 21.87
CA LEU A 73 -36.31 -25.58 21.76
C LEU A 73 -36.89 -25.23 23.13
N PRO A 74 -37.87 -24.31 23.22
CA PRO A 74 -38.53 -23.96 24.48
C PRO A 74 -39.17 -25.15 25.22
N ASN A 75 -39.64 -26.15 24.47
CA ASN A 75 -40.17 -27.40 25.02
C ASN A 75 -39.09 -28.40 25.48
N ARG A 76 -37.81 -27.98 25.46
CA ARG A 76 -36.60 -28.76 25.79
C ARG A 76 -36.25 -29.87 24.80
N ASN A 77 -36.94 -29.98 23.67
CA ASN A 77 -36.52 -30.86 22.60
C ASN A 77 -35.25 -30.32 21.95
N ILE A 78 -34.30 -31.20 21.66
CA ILE A 78 -33.04 -30.85 21.01
C ILE A 78 -33.13 -31.31 19.55
N ILE A 79 -32.89 -30.39 18.62
CA ILE A 79 -32.82 -30.67 17.19
C ILE A 79 -31.45 -30.30 16.64
N THR A 80 -30.99 -31.03 15.64
CA THR A 80 -29.85 -30.61 14.81
C THR A 80 -30.41 -29.97 13.55
N PHE A 81 -29.95 -28.77 13.22
CA PHE A 81 -30.47 -27.96 12.13
C PHE A 81 -29.36 -27.43 11.22
N GLY A 82 -29.66 -27.39 9.93
CA GLY A 82 -28.74 -26.90 8.90
C GLY A 82 -27.65 -27.91 8.51
N ASN A 83 -26.98 -27.61 7.41
CA ASN A 83 -25.79 -28.33 6.94
C ASN A 83 -24.95 -27.39 6.06
N LYS A 84 -24.40 -26.34 6.68
CA LYS A 84 -23.70 -25.31 5.92
C LYS A 84 -22.30 -25.78 5.57
N GLU A 85 -22.07 -26.05 4.29
CA GLU A 85 -20.73 -26.34 3.76
C GLU A 85 -19.92 -25.06 3.64
N ILE A 86 -18.69 -25.11 4.16
CA ILE A 86 -17.70 -24.04 4.06
C ILE A 86 -16.32 -24.62 3.74
N VAL A 87 -15.44 -23.77 3.22
CA VAL A 87 -14.02 -24.06 3.10
C VAL A 87 -13.27 -23.20 4.11
N ALA A 88 -12.73 -23.82 5.14
CA ALA A 88 -11.86 -23.16 6.09
C ALA A 88 -10.49 -22.93 5.43
N GLY A 89 -10.22 -21.68 5.02
CA GLY A 89 -9.02 -21.33 4.27
C GLY A 89 -7.75 -21.43 5.11
N VAL A 90 -6.59 -21.45 4.46
CA VAL A 90 -5.28 -21.55 5.14
C VAL A 90 -5.04 -20.32 6.02
N ASN A 91 -4.69 -20.52 7.29
CA ASN A 91 -4.40 -19.45 8.25
C ASN A 91 -5.43 -18.31 8.24
N SER A 92 -6.71 -18.68 8.20
CA SER A 92 -7.81 -17.72 8.03
C SER A 92 -9.01 -18.06 8.91
N ASP A 93 -9.83 -17.04 9.13
CA ASP A 93 -11.11 -17.16 9.82
C ASP A 93 -12.24 -17.19 8.76
N THR A 94 -12.97 -18.30 8.68
CA THR A 94 -14.09 -18.48 7.74
C THR A 94 -15.42 -18.41 8.48
N THR A 95 -16.38 -17.68 7.92
CA THR A 95 -17.70 -17.50 8.53
C THR A 95 -18.78 -18.35 7.85
N ALA A 96 -19.58 -19.03 8.66
CA ALA A 96 -20.79 -19.75 8.27
C ALA A 96 -22.02 -19.03 8.81
N LEU A 97 -22.86 -18.51 7.91
CA LEU A 97 -24.16 -17.91 8.24
C LEU A 97 -25.27 -18.94 8.03
N ILE A 98 -26.06 -19.19 9.06
CA ILE A 98 -27.13 -20.19 9.09
C ILE A 98 -28.44 -19.52 9.54
N PRO A 99 -29.43 -19.34 8.65
CA PRO A 99 -30.76 -18.85 9.03
C PRO A 99 -31.59 -19.99 9.62
N TYR A 100 -32.07 -19.80 10.84
CA TYR A 100 -32.95 -20.75 11.54
C TYR A 100 -34.39 -20.22 11.60
N PRO A 101 -35.36 -20.88 10.94
CA PRO A 101 -36.75 -20.46 10.98
C PRO A 101 -37.41 -20.82 12.32
N ILE A 102 -38.07 -19.84 12.94
CA ILE A 102 -38.80 -20.02 14.20
C ILE A 102 -40.28 -20.29 13.89
N GLY A 103 -40.84 -21.37 14.44
CA GLY A 103 -42.26 -21.68 14.27
C GLY A 103 -43.16 -20.59 14.82
N LYS A 104 -44.30 -20.34 14.16
CA LYS A 104 -45.25 -19.25 14.49
C LYS A 104 -45.82 -19.27 15.91
N HIS A 105 -45.70 -20.39 16.62
CA HIS A 105 -46.20 -20.58 17.99
C HIS A 105 -45.11 -21.14 18.93
N ASP A 106 -43.84 -21.12 18.49
CA ASP A 106 -42.72 -21.64 19.28
C ASP A 106 -42.10 -20.50 20.11
N GLY A 107 -42.88 -19.90 20.99
CA GLY A 107 -42.43 -18.84 21.89
C GLY A 107 -41.61 -19.37 23.07
N GLY A 108 -40.55 -18.65 23.47
CA GLY A 108 -39.74 -18.98 24.65
C GLY A 108 -38.23 -18.94 24.42
N ASP A 109 -37.47 -19.53 25.36
CA ASP A 109 -36.01 -19.57 25.33
C ASP A 109 -35.51 -20.65 24.36
N PHE A 110 -34.64 -20.27 23.42
CA PHE A 110 -33.91 -21.18 22.53
C PHE A 110 -32.43 -21.17 22.92
N THR A 111 -31.82 -22.34 23.05
CA THR A 111 -30.36 -22.47 23.23
C THR A 111 -29.71 -22.95 21.94
N VAL A 112 -28.64 -22.30 21.50
CA VAL A 112 -27.89 -22.61 20.28
C VAL A 112 -26.50 -23.09 20.64
N ALA A 113 -26.16 -24.30 20.21
CA ALA A 113 -24.81 -24.83 20.15
C ALA A 113 -24.45 -25.15 18.69
N VAL A 114 -23.17 -25.40 18.41
CA VAL A 114 -22.66 -25.71 17.07
C VAL A 114 -21.88 -27.01 17.09
N ARG A 115 -22.04 -27.80 16.02
CA ARG A 115 -21.21 -28.95 15.70
C ARG A 115 -20.62 -28.79 14.31
N VAL A 116 -19.34 -29.14 14.17
CA VAL A 116 -18.63 -29.08 12.90
C VAL A 116 -18.18 -30.49 12.52
N PHE A 117 -18.37 -30.84 11.26
CA PHE A 117 -18.05 -32.13 10.68
C PHE A 117 -17.08 -31.96 9.51
N ASP A 118 -16.20 -32.94 9.31
CA ASP A 118 -15.39 -33.04 8.08
C ASP A 118 -16.22 -33.66 6.94
N LYS A 119 -15.70 -33.66 5.70
CA LYS A 119 -16.32 -34.22 4.48
C LYS A 119 -16.76 -35.68 4.61
N LYS A 120 -16.21 -36.42 5.58
CA LYS A 120 -16.59 -37.81 5.89
C LYS A 120 -17.70 -37.92 6.93
N GLU A 121 -18.38 -36.83 7.28
CA GLU A 121 -19.44 -36.76 8.30
C GLU A 121 -18.95 -37.12 9.72
N VAL A 122 -17.64 -37.02 9.95
CA VAL A 122 -17.03 -37.24 11.27
C VAL A 122 -17.04 -35.92 12.03
N GLN A 123 -17.55 -35.92 13.27
CA GLN A 123 -17.57 -34.73 14.11
C GLN A 123 -16.14 -34.36 14.53
N ILE A 124 -15.75 -33.12 14.25
CA ILE A 124 -14.41 -32.59 14.54
C ILE A 124 -14.40 -31.51 15.62
N LEU A 125 -15.50 -30.76 15.78
CA LEU A 125 -15.62 -29.71 16.79
C LEU A 125 -17.05 -29.64 17.34
N GLN A 126 -17.17 -29.21 18.59
CA GLN A 126 -18.44 -28.86 19.20
C GLN A 126 -18.27 -27.65 20.13
N THR A 127 -19.27 -26.78 20.15
CA THR A 127 -19.40 -25.68 21.11
C THR A 127 -19.38 -26.20 22.55
N SER A 128 -18.57 -25.58 23.41
CA SER A 128 -18.61 -25.85 24.85
C SER A 128 -19.88 -25.27 25.49
N LYS A 129 -20.25 -25.74 26.69
CA LYS A 129 -21.40 -25.19 27.44
C LYS A 129 -21.33 -23.68 27.70
N LEU A 130 -20.14 -23.07 27.61
CA LEU A 130 -19.92 -21.63 27.81
C LEU A 130 -20.10 -20.81 26.54
N GLN A 131 -20.02 -21.47 25.38
CA GLN A 131 -20.21 -20.86 24.07
C GLN A 131 -21.65 -21.06 23.56
N GLU A 132 -22.51 -21.77 24.33
CA GLU A 132 -23.94 -21.86 24.06
C GLU A 132 -24.59 -20.47 24.18
N LEU A 133 -25.34 -20.08 23.16
CA LEU A 133 -26.06 -18.81 23.15
C LEU A 133 -27.54 -19.03 23.39
N ILE A 134 -28.21 -18.02 23.94
CA ILE A 134 -29.65 -18.06 24.18
C ILE A 134 -30.30 -16.87 23.50
N PHE A 135 -31.39 -17.10 22.77
CA PHE A 135 -32.28 -16.06 22.26
C PHE A 135 -33.74 -16.35 22.64
N TYR A 136 -34.59 -15.33 22.64
CA TYR A 136 -36.00 -15.44 22.98
C TYR A 136 -36.90 -15.28 21.76
N GLY A 137 -37.72 -16.30 21.46
CA GLY A 137 -38.80 -16.20 20.48
C GLY A 137 -40.03 -15.53 21.10
N LEU A 138 -40.37 -14.33 20.64
CA LEU A 138 -41.54 -13.58 21.09
C LEU A 138 -42.79 -14.00 20.31
N ASP A 139 -43.65 -14.80 20.95
CA ASP A 139 -44.97 -15.12 20.40
C ASP A 139 -45.98 -14.02 20.77
N ARG A 140 -46.24 -13.10 19.83
CA ARG A 140 -47.21 -12.01 20.02
C ARG A 140 -48.66 -12.45 20.12
N SER A 141 -48.98 -13.71 19.81
CA SER A 141 -50.32 -14.26 20.04
C SER A 141 -50.58 -14.54 21.53
N ILE A 142 -49.52 -14.58 22.35
CA ILE A 142 -49.57 -14.79 23.80
C ILE A 142 -49.23 -13.47 24.50
N ARG A 143 -50.08 -13.01 25.44
CA ARG A 143 -49.92 -11.74 26.17
C ARG A 143 -48.85 -11.78 27.27
N ASN A 144 -47.76 -12.53 27.09
CA ASN A 144 -46.68 -12.62 28.06
C ASN A 144 -45.58 -11.60 27.70
N ALA A 145 -45.11 -10.85 28.71
CA ALA A 145 -43.99 -9.92 28.52
C ALA A 145 -42.66 -10.69 28.42
N PRO A 146 -41.74 -10.32 27.52
CA PRO A 146 -40.42 -10.93 27.44
C PRO A 146 -39.59 -10.71 28.72
N PRO A 147 -38.66 -11.63 29.06
CA PRO A 147 -37.88 -11.54 30.29
C PRO A 147 -36.96 -10.31 30.31
N ALA A 148 -36.99 -9.54 31.41
CA ALA A 148 -36.35 -8.23 31.49
C ALA A 148 -34.83 -8.20 31.80
N LYS A 149 -34.16 -9.35 32.05
CA LYS A 149 -32.72 -9.40 32.38
C LYS A 149 -32.03 -10.68 31.89
N ARG A 150 -30.79 -10.51 31.41
CA ARG A 150 -29.81 -11.57 31.05
C ARG A 150 -29.81 -12.72 32.06
N ARG A 151 -30.11 -13.95 31.62
CA ARG A 151 -29.78 -15.18 32.34
C ARG A 151 -28.42 -15.69 31.85
N VAL A 152 -27.33 -15.15 32.39
CA VAL A 152 -26.01 -15.79 32.25
C VAL A 152 -25.94 -16.90 33.29
N LYS A 153 -25.57 -18.12 32.87
CA LYS A 153 -25.37 -19.27 33.76
C LYS A 153 -24.23 -18.93 34.73
N LYS A 154 -24.51 -18.92 36.03
CA LYS A 154 -23.51 -18.62 37.07
C LYS A 154 -22.58 -19.84 37.22
N LEU A 155 -21.30 -19.68 36.87
CA LEU A 155 -20.27 -20.71 37.03
C LEU A 155 -20.03 -21.01 38.51
N SER A 156 -19.66 -22.24 38.84
CA SER A 156 -19.14 -22.59 40.16
C SER A 156 -17.69 -22.12 40.33
N GLU A 157 -17.23 -21.90 41.58
CA GLU A 157 -15.87 -21.40 41.86
C GLU A 157 -14.76 -22.30 41.27
N GLU A 158 -15.01 -23.62 41.17
CA GLU A 158 -14.10 -24.58 40.54
C GLU A 158 -14.03 -24.42 39.02
N GLU A 159 -15.16 -24.11 38.37
CA GLU A 159 -15.22 -23.87 36.93
C GLU A 159 -14.61 -22.49 36.58
N GLU A 160 -14.78 -21.47 37.43
CA GLU A 160 -14.11 -20.17 37.26
C GLU A 160 -12.59 -20.30 37.37
N ALA A 161 -12.09 -21.13 38.29
CA ALA A 161 -10.66 -21.39 38.46
C ALA A 161 -10.06 -22.12 37.24
N GLN A 162 -10.73 -23.16 36.73
CA GLN A 162 -10.28 -23.89 35.54
C GLN A 162 -10.32 -23.04 34.27
N VAL A 163 -11.31 -22.14 34.14
CA VAL A 163 -11.36 -21.18 33.02
C VAL A 163 -10.25 -20.14 33.16
N ALA A 164 -9.95 -19.66 34.36
CA ALA A 164 -8.83 -18.73 34.59
C ALA A 164 -7.47 -19.39 34.32
N GLU A 165 -7.32 -20.68 34.62
CA GLU A 165 -6.11 -21.46 34.34
C GLU A 165 -5.94 -21.74 32.85
N LYS A 166 -6.99 -22.21 32.17
CA LYS A 166 -6.98 -22.37 30.70
C LYS A 166 -6.75 -21.06 29.97
N LYS A 167 -7.35 -19.96 30.42
CA LYS A 167 -7.14 -18.64 29.83
C LYS A 167 -5.72 -18.14 30.05
N LYS A 168 -5.10 -18.44 31.20
CA LYS A 168 -3.67 -18.17 31.45
C LYS A 168 -2.75 -19.07 30.61
N GLU A 169 -3.13 -20.32 30.35
CA GLU A 169 -2.39 -21.22 29.46
C GLU A 169 -2.52 -20.79 27.99
N GLU A 170 -3.71 -20.38 27.56
CA GLU A 170 -3.98 -19.82 26.22
C GLU A 170 -3.27 -18.47 26.02
N GLU A 171 -3.25 -17.58 27.02
CA GLU A 171 -2.45 -16.35 27.00
C GLU A 171 -0.94 -16.62 26.98
N LYS A 172 -0.48 -17.74 27.56
CA LYS A 172 0.92 -18.20 27.46
C LYS A 172 1.25 -18.82 26.11
N LEU A 173 0.28 -19.44 25.42
CA LEU A 173 0.48 -20.10 24.12
C LEU A 173 0.21 -19.18 22.92
N ALA A 174 -0.55 -18.10 23.10
CA ALA A 174 -0.71 -17.05 22.13
C ALA A 174 0.58 -16.23 22.05
N THR A 175 1.58 -16.73 21.33
CA THR A 175 2.62 -15.85 20.78
C THR A 175 1.91 -14.87 19.86
N LYS A 176 1.65 -13.67 20.38
CA LYS A 176 1.16 -12.52 19.62
C LYS A 176 1.99 -12.45 18.34
N VAL A 177 1.36 -12.64 17.17
CA VAL A 177 2.01 -12.40 15.88
C VAL A 177 2.43 -10.93 15.91
N ASN A 178 3.71 -10.69 16.14
CA ASN A 178 4.25 -9.34 16.15
C ASN A 178 4.59 -9.02 14.71
N PHE A 179 3.75 -8.21 14.07
CA PHE A 179 4.12 -7.63 12.79
C PHE A 179 5.26 -6.65 13.03
N ASP A 180 6.29 -6.72 12.21
CA ASP A 180 7.31 -5.69 12.22
C ASP A 180 6.64 -4.33 11.99
N PRO A 181 7.08 -3.26 12.67
CA PRO A 181 6.59 -1.91 12.41
C PRO A 181 6.69 -1.53 10.91
N PRO A 182 5.99 -0.48 10.45
CA PRO A 182 6.26 0.08 9.12
C PRO A 182 7.74 0.52 8.97
N ASP A 183 8.20 0.63 7.73
CA ASP A 183 9.52 1.17 7.37
C ASP A 183 9.37 2.05 6.13
N LEU A 184 9.18 3.34 6.36
CA LEU A 184 8.85 4.33 5.34
C LEU A 184 10.12 4.92 4.77
N LYS A 185 10.26 4.84 3.46
CA LYS A 185 11.37 5.44 2.75
C LYS A 185 10.94 6.06 1.43
N TYR A 186 11.75 6.99 0.96
CA TYR A 186 11.71 7.37 -0.43
C TYR A 186 12.50 6.33 -1.25
N GLU A 187 11.90 5.83 -2.31
CA GLU A 187 12.62 5.06 -3.33
C GLU A 187 13.46 6.00 -4.20
N ARG A 188 12.91 7.18 -4.50
CA ARG A 188 13.59 8.28 -5.21
C ARG A 188 12.77 9.57 -5.17
N VAL A 189 13.45 10.69 -5.37
CA VAL A 189 12.83 12.01 -5.57
C VAL A 189 13.29 12.56 -6.91
N THR A 190 12.34 12.84 -7.80
CA THR A 190 12.64 13.26 -9.19
C THR A 190 12.02 14.60 -9.52
N LEU A 191 12.72 15.36 -10.37
CA LEU A 191 12.27 16.65 -10.88
C LEU A 191 11.73 16.48 -12.29
N LEU A 192 10.56 17.06 -12.61
CA LEU A 192 10.06 17.04 -13.98
C LEU A 192 10.92 17.90 -14.93
N ALA A 193 11.52 18.96 -14.40
CA ALA A 193 12.44 19.83 -15.13
C ALA A 193 13.60 20.21 -14.22
N SER A 194 14.83 20.05 -14.72
CA SER A 194 16.05 20.43 -13.98
C SER A 194 16.38 21.92 -14.11
N SER A 195 15.78 22.64 -15.07
CA SER A 195 15.97 24.08 -15.24
C SER A 195 14.62 24.78 -15.31
N VAL A 196 14.45 25.77 -14.43
CA VAL A 196 13.16 26.40 -14.15
C VAL A 196 13.33 27.92 -13.99
N LEU A 197 12.29 28.65 -14.37
CA LEU A 197 12.28 30.10 -14.25
C LEU A 197 11.93 30.52 -12.82
N ARG A 198 12.60 31.56 -12.32
CA ARG A 198 12.17 32.22 -11.09
C ARG A 198 10.80 32.86 -11.30
N GLY A 199 9.86 32.60 -10.41
CA GLY A 199 8.46 33.03 -10.53
C GLY A 199 7.54 32.00 -11.17
N GLU A 200 8.06 30.86 -11.62
CA GLU A 200 7.28 29.78 -12.23
C GLU A 200 6.97 28.66 -11.22
N SER A 201 5.92 27.87 -11.52
CA SER A 201 5.63 26.62 -10.85
C SER A 201 6.06 25.41 -11.68
N THR A 202 6.71 24.44 -11.04
CA THR A 202 7.03 23.11 -11.59
C THR A 202 6.43 22.03 -10.66
N HIS A 203 6.71 20.76 -10.89
CA HIS A 203 6.38 19.69 -9.95
C HIS A 203 7.59 18.83 -9.60
N VAL A 204 7.56 18.33 -8.36
CA VAL A 204 8.47 17.31 -7.84
C VAL A 204 7.68 16.01 -7.71
N ARG A 205 8.25 14.91 -8.21
CA ARG A 205 7.64 13.59 -8.09
C ARG A 205 8.34 12.78 -7.03
N LEU A 206 7.56 12.34 -6.05
CA LEU A 206 8.00 11.53 -4.91
C LEU A 206 7.58 10.08 -5.13
N TYR A 207 8.50 9.16 -4.87
CA TYR A 207 8.23 7.72 -4.84
C TYR A 207 8.44 7.25 -3.40
N ILE A 208 7.34 6.98 -2.71
CA ILE A 208 7.32 6.59 -1.31
C ILE A 208 6.99 5.09 -1.24
N TYR A 209 7.66 4.37 -0.35
CA TYR A 209 7.48 2.93 -0.21
C TYR A 209 7.56 2.54 1.26
N ASN A 210 6.73 1.57 1.65
CA ASN A 210 6.74 0.98 2.98
C ASN A 210 7.34 -0.43 2.90
N ASP A 211 8.59 -0.59 3.35
CA ASP A 211 9.31 -1.87 3.39
C ASP A 211 9.07 -2.67 4.68
N GLY A 212 8.26 -2.12 5.59
CA GLY A 212 7.98 -2.72 6.88
C GLY A 212 6.82 -3.71 6.85
N GLY A 213 6.59 -4.36 7.99
CA GLY A 213 5.61 -5.42 8.14
C GLY A 213 4.19 -4.95 8.47
N ASN A 214 3.98 -3.65 8.67
CA ASN A 214 2.72 -3.09 9.12
C ASN A 214 2.33 -1.81 8.35
N THR A 215 1.05 -1.42 8.44
CA THR A 215 0.52 -0.24 7.77
C THR A 215 0.90 1.04 8.52
N ALA A 216 1.28 2.09 7.80
CA ALA A 216 1.43 3.43 8.35
C ALA A 216 0.23 4.30 7.98
N ASN A 217 -0.25 5.12 8.92
CA ASN A 217 -1.41 5.98 8.73
C ASN A 217 -1.04 7.43 9.06
N ASN A 218 -1.66 8.39 8.36
CA ASN A 218 -1.48 9.81 8.60
C ASN A 218 0.02 10.21 8.61
N VAL A 219 0.78 9.67 7.66
CA VAL A 219 2.23 9.90 7.52
C VAL A 219 2.44 11.31 6.99
N GLU A 220 3.12 12.16 7.75
CA GLU A 220 3.52 13.47 7.25
C GLU A 220 4.63 13.34 6.21
N TYR A 221 4.58 14.13 5.15
CA TYR A 221 5.72 14.33 4.28
C TYR A 221 5.97 15.82 4.10
N THR A 222 7.23 16.20 4.26
CA THR A 222 7.67 17.59 4.23
C THR A 222 8.76 17.74 3.19
N LEU A 223 8.67 18.79 2.37
CA LEU A 223 9.64 19.10 1.34
C LEU A 223 10.29 20.45 1.59
N TYR A 224 11.61 20.42 1.50
CA TYR A 224 12.48 21.58 1.59
C TYR A 224 13.24 21.74 0.29
N TRP A 225 13.60 22.97 -0.04
CA TRP A 225 14.74 23.19 -0.92
C TRP A 225 15.86 23.90 -0.17
N TYR A 226 17.06 23.86 -0.73
CA TYR A 226 18.17 24.69 -0.27
C TYR A 226 19.12 24.99 -1.42
N PHE A 227 19.81 26.12 -1.30
CA PHE A 227 20.86 26.47 -2.25
C PHE A 227 22.05 25.52 -2.05
N ALA A 228 22.56 24.90 -3.12
CA ALA A 228 23.55 23.82 -3.02
C ALA A 228 24.83 24.22 -2.26
N GLN A 229 25.23 25.49 -2.34
CA GLN A 229 26.40 26.03 -1.61
C GLN A 229 26.11 26.32 -0.12
N ARG A 230 24.85 26.25 0.32
CA ARG A 230 24.39 26.56 1.69
C ARG A 230 23.40 25.48 2.18
N PRO A 231 23.84 24.21 2.33
CA PRO A 231 22.94 23.09 2.64
C PRO A 231 22.19 23.21 3.98
N ASN A 232 22.71 24.01 4.91
CA ASN A 232 22.09 24.22 6.21
C ASN A 232 20.93 25.24 6.18
N ARG A 233 20.75 25.99 5.08
CA ARG A 233 19.64 26.96 4.92
C ARG A 233 18.51 26.34 4.12
N LYS A 234 17.75 25.47 4.78
CA LYS A 234 16.58 24.80 4.22
C LYS A 234 15.37 25.73 4.29
N VAL A 235 14.60 25.79 3.21
CA VAL A 235 13.34 26.53 3.13
C VAL A 235 12.23 25.52 2.88
N LEU A 236 11.27 25.50 3.78
CA LEU A 236 10.05 24.71 3.65
C LEU A 236 9.19 25.30 2.52
N PHE A 237 8.81 24.47 1.54
CA PHE A 237 7.90 24.91 0.49
C PHE A 237 6.62 24.07 0.40
N PHE A 238 6.61 22.85 0.95
CA PHE A 238 5.43 22.00 0.94
C PHE A 238 5.40 21.07 2.16
N ARG A 239 4.20 20.85 2.69
CA ARG A 239 3.92 19.90 3.76
C ARG A 239 2.51 19.39 3.59
N ASP A 240 2.34 18.09 3.66
CA ASP A 240 1.03 17.44 3.61
C ASP A 240 1.10 16.05 4.26
N ARG A 241 -0.01 15.30 4.26
CA ARG A 241 -0.12 13.98 4.90
C ARG A 241 -0.67 12.93 3.97
N LEU A 242 -0.03 11.77 3.97
CA LEU A 242 -0.55 10.55 3.39
C LEU A 242 -1.55 9.90 4.34
N GLY A 243 -2.75 9.60 3.85
CA GLY A 243 -3.79 8.97 4.68
C GLY A 243 -3.39 7.59 5.21
N MET A 244 -2.90 6.71 4.35
CA MET A 244 -2.49 5.34 4.67
C MET A 244 -1.47 4.84 3.63
N ILE A 245 -0.53 3.99 4.02
CA ILE A 245 0.32 3.18 3.13
C ILE A 245 0.52 1.77 3.73
N ALA A 246 0.12 0.75 2.98
CA ALA A 246 0.19 -0.65 3.39
C ALA A 246 1.61 -1.23 3.26
N PRO A 247 1.92 -2.36 3.93
CA PRO A 247 3.17 -3.10 3.72
C PRO A 247 3.41 -3.42 2.25
N GLY A 248 4.61 -3.12 1.74
CA GLY A 248 4.98 -3.35 0.34
C GLY A 248 4.29 -2.44 -0.69
N GLU A 249 3.50 -1.45 -0.26
CA GLU A 249 2.83 -0.51 -1.16
C GLU A 249 3.79 0.60 -1.61
N HIS A 250 3.72 0.97 -2.89
CA HIS A 250 4.37 2.16 -3.44
C HIS A 250 3.34 3.27 -3.67
N LYS A 251 3.67 4.50 -3.28
CA LYS A 251 2.90 5.70 -3.58
C LYS A 251 3.71 6.67 -4.40
N VAL A 252 3.12 7.13 -5.50
CA VAL A 252 3.68 8.17 -6.35
C VAL A 252 2.88 9.44 -6.15
N LEU A 253 3.55 10.50 -5.68
CA LEU A 253 2.96 11.81 -5.48
C LEU A 253 3.59 12.82 -6.42
N GLU A 254 2.79 13.73 -6.96
CA GLU A 254 3.26 14.85 -7.76
C GLU A 254 2.93 16.14 -7.01
N VAL A 255 3.96 16.81 -6.51
CA VAL A 255 3.85 17.95 -5.61
C VAL A 255 4.18 19.24 -6.36
N PRO A 256 3.30 20.25 -6.34
CA PRO A 256 3.60 21.54 -6.98
C PRO A 256 4.71 22.28 -6.23
N LEU A 257 5.60 22.90 -7.01
CA LEU A 257 6.74 23.66 -6.54
C LEU A 257 6.73 25.05 -7.18
N THR A 258 6.35 26.08 -6.42
CA THR A 258 6.32 27.46 -6.91
C THR A 258 7.57 28.21 -6.48
N ILE A 259 8.38 28.66 -7.44
CA ILE A 259 9.68 29.29 -7.20
C ILE A 259 9.47 30.80 -7.06
N PRO A 260 9.80 31.43 -5.92
CA PRO A 260 9.68 32.88 -5.80
C PRO A 260 10.58 33.61 -6.80
N GLY A 261 10.06 34.68 -7.39
CA GLY A 261 10.81 35.54 -8.33
C GLY A 261 12.04 36.22 -7.71
N VAL A 262 12.11 36.26 -6.38
CA VAL A 262 13.17 36.90 -5.59
C VAL A 262 14.31 35.97 -5.23
N GLU A 263 14.17 34.66 -5.44
CA GLU A 263 15.21 33.68 -5.10
C GLU A 263 16.50 33.92 -5.87
N GLN A 264 17.65 33.55 -5.30
CA GLN A 264 18.93 33.68 -5.97
C GLN A 264 19.03 32.70 -7.15
N LYS A 265 19.69 33.11 -8.24
CA LYS A 265 20.01 32.21 -9.36
C LYS A 265 21.00 31.13 -8.93
N GLY A 266 20.89 29.94 -9.51
CA GLY A 266 21.89 28.88 -9.36
C GLY A 266 21.27 27.52 -9.03
N LYS A 267 22.09 26.63 -8.47
CA LYS A 267 21.75 25.23 -8.21
C LYS A 267 21.12 25.06 -6.83
N TYR A 268 19.95 24.44 -6.79
CA TYR A 268 19.22 24.07 -5.58
C TYR A 268 19.06 22.55 -5.53
N GLN A 269 18.90 22.04 -4.32
CA GLN A 269 18.53 20.65 -4.09
C GLN A 269 17.17 20.62 -3.40
N VAL A 270 16.38 19.59 -3.70
CA VAL A 270 15.12 19.32 -2.99
C VAL A 270 15.36 18.17 -2.04
N LEU A 271 15.07 18.40 -0.75
CA LEU A 271 15.11 17.41 0.31
C LEU A 271 13.68 17.05 0.69
N ALA A 272 13.35 15.78 0.57
CA ALA A 272 12.10 15.20 1.03
C ALA A 272 12.33 14.48 2.36
N LYS A 273 11.40 14.66 3.28
CA LYS A 273 11.38 13.98 4.59
C LYS A 273 10.02 13.34 4.82
N LEU A 274 10.01 12.12 5.33
CA LEU A 274 8.83 11.43 5.83
C LEU A 274 8.84 11.45 7.35
N ASP A 275 7.66 11.66 7.94
CA ASP A 275 7.42 11.64 9.37
C ASP A 275 8.51 12.36 10.20
N GLU A 276 8.78 13.63 9.87
CA GLU A 276 9.87 14.38 10.50
C GLU A 276 9.72 14.50 12.04
N ASP A 277 8.48 14.49 12.52
CA ASP A 277 8.13 14.53 13.94
C ASP A 277 8.20 13.14 14.64
N LYS A 278 8.50 12.06 13.89
CA LYS A 278 8.62 10.67 14.37
C LYS A 278 7.37 10.18 15.10
N THR A 279 6.22 10.42 14.49
CA THR A 279 4.91 10.06 15.04
C THR A 279 4.52 8.62 14.79
N VAL A 280 5.08 8.02 13.73
CA VAL A 280 4.97 6.61 13.38
C VAL A 280 6.24 5.92 13.87
N ALA A 281 6.10 4.88 14.68
CA ALA A 281 7.26 4.10 15.10
C ALA A 281 7.68 3.16 13.97
N GLU A 282 8.93 3.29 13.52
CA GLU A 282 9.43 2.54 12.36
C GLU A 282 10.55 1.56 12.72
N ILE A 283 10.85 0.63 11.80
CA ILE A 283 12.00 -0.28 11.93
C ILE A 283 13.31 0.52 11.85
N ASN A 284 13.37 1.46 10.91
CA ASN A 284 14.50 2.35 10.73
C ASN A 284 13.98 3.78 10.58
N GLU A 285 14.58 4.69 11.33
CA GLU A 285 14.19 6.11 11.40
C GLU A 285 15.14 7.00 10.59
N ASN A 286 16.13 6.40 9.91
CA ASN A 286 17.24 7.09 9.25
C ASN A 286 17.16 7.02 7.71
N ASN A 287 16.14 6.35 7.16
CA ASN A 287 15.87 6.15 5.74
C ASN A 287 14.66 6.96 5.23
N ASN A 288 14.15 7.85 6.09
CA ASN A 288 12.97 8.67 5.82
C ASN A 288 13.31 9.97 5.06
N GLU A 289 14.59 10.22 4.78
CA GLU A 289 15.06 11.41 4.08
C GLU A 289 15.69 11.04 2.73
N GLU A 290 15.35 11.79 1.69
CA GLU A 290 15.95 11.63 0.36
C GLU A 290 16.12 12.98 -0.33
N THR A 291 17.18 13.11 -1.12
CA THR A 291 17.48 14.32 -1.89
C THR A 291 17.43 14.01 -3.38
N THR A 292 17.09 15.00 -4.19
CA THR A 292 17.16 14.88 -5.65
C THR A 292 18.57 14.55 -6.14
N ASP A 293 18.71 13.57 -7.03
CA ASP A 293 19.99 13.20 -7.66
C ASP A 293 20.59 14.36 -8.47
N GLN A 294 19.72 15.10 -9.16
CA GLN A 294 20.09 16.21 -10.02
C GLN A 294 19.61 17.53 -9.43
N PRO A 295 20.45 18.58 -9.46
CA PRO A 295 20.06 19.87 -8.90
C PRO A 295 18.95 20.52 -9.74
N LEU A 296 18.05 21.20 -9.05
CA LEU A 296 17.09 22.12 -9.65
C LEU A 296 17.76 23.48 -9.89
N ILE A 297 17.75 23.96 -11.13
CA ILE A 297 18.45 25.17 -11.53
C ILE A 297 17.45 26.32 -11.63
N PHE A 298 17.61 27.32 -10.77
CA PHE A 298 16.84 28.56 -10.82
C PHE A 298 17.54 29.59 -11.71
N GLY A 299 16.83 30.11 -12.69
CA GLY A 299 17.33 31.12 -13.60
C GLY A 299 16.26 32.08 -14.11
N ASP A 300 16.69 33.11 -14.85
CA ASP A 300 15.78 33.97 -15.61
C ASP A 300 15.60 33.48 -17.07
N VAL A 301 16.43 32.51 -17.45
CA VAL A 301 16.35 31.75 -18.70
C VAL A 301 16.51 30.28 -18.32
N ALA A 302 15.53 29.46 -18.69
CA ALA A 302 15.50 28.03 -18.38
C ALA A 302 15.87 27.24 -19.64
N LEU A 303 16.84 26.35 -19.52
CA LEU A 303 17.29 25.53 -20.65
C LEU A 303 16.37 24.32 -20.82
N VAL A 304 15.87 24.12 -22.04
CA VAL A 304 14.95 23.03 -22.37
C VAL A 304 15.73 21.91 -23.05
N PHE A 305 16.36 22.19 -24.18
CA PHE A 305 17.08 21.22 -24.99
C PHE A 305 18.35 21.84 -25.59
N PRO A 306 19.46 21.10 -25.72
CA PRO A 306 19.67 19.73 -25.26
C PRO A 306 19.67 19.57 -23.74
N ALA A 307 19.40 18.35 -23.28
CA ALA A 307 19.64 17.98 -21.90
C ALA A 307 21.15 18.00 -21.59
N ASP A 308 21.50 18.03 -20.31
CA ASP A 308 22.91 17.96 -19.92
C ASP A 308 23.53 16.64 -20.41
N SER A 309 24.74 16.73 -20.95
CA SER A 309 25.49 15.62 -21.57
C SER A 309 24.77 14.92 -22.73
N TYR A 310 23.85 15.60 -23.42
CA TYR A 310 23.25 15.08 -24.65
C TYR A 310 24.32 14.94 -25.75
N SER A 311 24.24 13.89 -26.56
CA SER A 311 25.14 13.66 -27.68
C SER A 311 24.45 13.89 -29.03
N PHE A 312 24.96 14.85 -29.80
CA PHE A 312 24.56 15.06 -31.19
C PHE A 312 25.37 14.16 -32.12
N ALA A 313 24.78 13.74 -33.24
CA ALA A 313 25.54 13.24 -34.36
C ALA A 313 26.26 14.40 -35.08
N GLU A 314 27.47 14.19 -35.59
CA GLU A 314 28.23 15.20 -36.34
C GLU A 314 27.43 15.81 -37.51
N ASP A 315 26.76 14.97 -38.30
CA ASP A 315 25.87 15.39 -39.40
C ASP A 315 24.42 15.66 -38.96
N GLY A 316 24.18 15.64 -37.65
CA GLY A 316 22.85 15.75 -37.05
C GLY A 316 22.25 17.15 -37.15
N LEU A 317 20.95 17.23 -36.84
CA LEU A 317 20.27 18.51 -36.65
C LEU A 317 20.58 19.02 -35.24
N PHE A 318 21.40 20.07 -35.18
CA PHE A 318 21.62 20.80 -33.94
C PHE A 318 20.38 21.64 -33.63
N GLN A 319 19.85 21.49 -32.43
CA GLN A 319 18.73 22.28 -31.92
C GLN A 319 19.05 22.68 -30.50
N PHE A 320 18.82 23.95 -30.20
CA PHE A 320 18.92 24.53 -28.87
C PHE A 320 17.62 25.26 -28.56
N GLU A 321 17.03 24.99 -27.39
CA GLU A 321 15.74 25.49 -26.97
C GLU A 321 15.80 25.91 -25.50
N TRP A 322 15.16 27.03 -25.21
CA TRP A 322 15.08 27.59 -23.87
C TRP A 322 13.73 28.28 -23.67
N ARG A 323 13.51 28.74 -22.45
CA ARG A 323 12.36 29.54 -22.07
C ARG A 323 12.81 30.79 -21.34
N SER A 324 12.07 31.88 -21.49
CA SER A 324 12.22 33.09 -20.68
C SER A 324 10.88 33.81 -20.57
N GLN A 325 10.67 34.53 -19.47
CA GLN A 325 9.51 35.41 -19.25
C GLN A 325 9.88 36.90 -19.28
N LYS A 326 11.10 37.25 -18.83
CA LYS A 326 11.54 38.64 -18.66
C LYS A 326 12.38 39.17 -19.82
N TYR A 327 12.99 38.26 -20.59
CA TYR A 327 13.91 38.59 -21.66
C TYR A 327 13.31 38.16 -23.00
N ASN A 328 13.62 38.91 -24.06
CA ASN A 328 12.99 38.77 -25.38
C ASN A 328 13.98 38.86 -26.55
N GLN A 329 15.27 38.99 -26.26
CA GLN A 329 16.35 38.95 -27.24
C GLN A 329 17.41 37.98 -26.73
N PHE A 330 17.91 37.10 -27.59
CA PHE A 330 18.77 35.99 -27.20
C PHE A 330 19.97 35.80 -28.14
N LYS A 331 21.04 35.27 -27.55
CA LYS A 331 22.19 34.66 -28.21
C LYS A 331 22.51 33.34 -27.51
N LEU A 332 22.82 32.32 -28.29
CA LEU A 332 23.41 31.09 -27.81
C LEU A 332 24.93 31.28 -27.77
N GLN A 333 25.56 31.03 -26.64
CA GLN A 333 27.01 30.99 -26.52
C GLN A 333 27.46 29.56 -26.31
N ILE A 334 28.46 29.12 -27.06
CA ILE A 334 29.06 27.80 -26.95
C ILE A 334 30.52 27.98 -26.60
N SER A 335 31.03 27.19 -25.66
CA SER A 335 32.42 27.27 -25.19
C SER A 335 33.00 25.89 -24.88
N ALA A 336 34.33 25.77 -24.95
CA ALA A 336 35.05 24.63 -24.38
C ALA A 336 35.18 24.73 -22.85
N ASP A 337 35.03 25.92 -22.28
CA ASP A 337 35.07 26.19 -20.84
C ASP A 337 33.66 26.20 -20.24
N SER A 338 33.48 25.46 -19.15
CA SER A 338 32.21 25.39 -18.40
C SER A 338 31.86 26.70 -17.68
N GLU A 339 32.86 27.51 -17.35
CA GLU A 339 32.67 28.80 -16.66
C GLU A 339 32.51 29.96 -17.66
N PHE A 340 32.80 29.74 -18.94
CA PHE A 340 32.80 30.76 -19.99
C PHE A 340 33.69 31.97 -19.62
N ALA A 341 34.80 31.71 -18.94
CA ALA A 341 35.69 32.77 -18.43
C ALA A 341 36.50 33.43 -19.56
N ASN A 342 36.82 32.69 -20.62
CA ASN A 342 37.58 33.17 -21.76
C ASN A 342 36.72 33.26 -23.03
N GLU A 343 36.56 34.47 -23.57
CA GLU A 343 35.80 34.66 -24.80
C GLU A 343 36.44 34.00 -26.02
N ALA A 344 37.78 33.87 -26.04
CA ALA A 344 38.49 33.24 -27.16
C ALA A 344 38.15 31.75 -27.33
N ASP A 345 37.73 31.10 -26.23
CA ASP A 345 37.30 29.70 -26.22
C ASP A 345 35.79 29.57 -26.40
N SER A 346 35.16 30.58 -27.02
CA SER A 346 33.71 30.61 -27.21
C SER A 346 33.31 31.27 -28.53
N PHE A 347 32.12 30.91 -29.01
CA PHE A 347 31.48 31.59 -30.13
C PHE A 347 29.98 31.75 -29.88
N TYR A 348 29.36 32.66 -30.65
CA TYR A 348 27.96 33.03 -30.49
C TYR A 348 27.13 32.69 -31.73
N LEU A 349 25.87 32.35 -31.48
CA LEU A 349 24.83 32.19 -32.49
C LEU A 349 23.60 33.03 -32.11
N PRO A 350 23.08 33.90 -33.00
CA PRO A 350 23.68 34.29 -34.28
C PRO A 350 25.05 34.99 -34.11
N MET A 351 25.88 34.95 -35.17
CA MET A 351 27.18 35.60 -35.18
C MET A 351 27.08 37.13 -35.16
N GLY A 352 28.13 37.81 -34.70
CA GLY A 352 28.22 39.27 -34.64
C GLY A 352 27.30 39.90 -33.60
N ASP A 353 26.80 41.10 -33.86
CA ASP A 353 25.98 41.87 -32.90
C ASP A 353 24.47 41.55 -32.97
N HIS A 354 24.10 40.52 -33.72
CA HIS A 354 22.70 40.14 -33.93
C HIS A 354 22.11 39.38 -32.73
N TRP A 355 20.89 39.73 -32.36
CA TRP A 355 20.09 39.03 -31.35
C TRP A 355 18.84 38.45 -32.01
N THR A 356 18.42 37.27 -31.58
CA THR A 356 17.17 36.66 -32.06
C THR A 356 16.06 36.78 -31.02
N PRO A 357 14.80 37.05 -31.40
CA PRO A 357 13.66 36.95 -30.49
C PRO A 357 13.15 35.52 -30.30
N SER A 358 13.67 34.56 -31.08
CA SER A 358 13.27 33.15 -31.01
C SER A 358 13.73 32.50 -29.71
N LEU A 359 12.91 31.62 -29.14
CA LEU A 359 13.24 30.76 -28.00
C LEU A 359 13.97 29.46 -28.39
N LYS A 360 14.32 29.34 -29.67
CA LYS A 360 15.08 28.22 -30.23
C LYS A 360 16.00 28.68 -31.35
N ILE A 361 17.13 28.01 -31.48
CA ILE A 361 18.05 28.15 -32.62
C ILE A 361 18.32 26.77 -33.21
N ASN A 362 18.18 26.69 -34.53
CA ASN A 362 18.53 25.53 -35.34
C ASN A 362 19.66 25.98 -36.29
N PRO A 363 20.92 25.80 -35.91
CA PRO A 363 22.04 26.24 -36.71
C PRO A 363 22.07 25.54 -38.08
N MET A 364 22.58 26.24 -39.10
CA MET A 364 22.67 25.65 -40.43
C MET A 364 23.66 24.49 -40.47
N LYS A 365 23.40 23.53 -41.36
CA LYS A 365 24.29 22.39 -41.58
C LYS A 365 25.65 22.91 -42.08
N GLY A 366 26.73 22.50 -41.41
CA GLY A 366 28.10 22.87 -41.75
C GLY A 366 28.68 23.98 -40.86
N GLU A 367 27.95 25.07 -40.59
CA GLU A 367 28.47 26.19 -39.77
C GLU A 367 28.81 25.74 -38.35
N MET A 368 27.86 25.07 -37.70
CA MET A 368 28.01 24.63 -36.32
C MET A 368 29.05 23.52 -36.11
N PRO A 369 28.99 22.41 -36.87
CA PRO A 369 29.99 21.35 -36.75
C PRO A 369 31.41 21.87 -36.93
N THR A 370 31.67 22.71 -37.94
CA THR A 370 33.03 23.22 -38.19
C THR A 370 33.54 24.08 -37.03
N MET A 371 32.73 24.99 -36.49
CA MET A 371 33.13 25.79 -35.34
C MET A 371 33.31 24.96 -34.07
N ALA A 372 32.37 24.04 -33.81
CA ALA A 372 32.42 23.18 -32.64
C ALA A 372 33.64 22.26 -32.67
N THR A 373 33.94 21.64 -33.83
CA THR A 373 35.12 20.78 -34.00
C THR A 373 36.42 21.57 -33.87
N ALA A 374 36.52 22.76 -34.48
CA ALA A 374 37.71 23.60 -34.33
C ALA A 374 37.95 24.00 -32.86
N LEU A 375 36.87 24.32 -32.14
CA LEU A 375 36.96 24.66 -30.71
C LEU A 375 37.35 23.45 -29.86
N MET A 376 36.77 22.27 -30.13
CA MET A 376 37.13 21.02 -29.45
C MET A 376 38.58 20.61 -29.71
N GLU A 377 39.07 20.73 -30.96
CA GLU A 377 40.47 20.45 -31.32
C GLU A 377 41.44 21.43 -30.64
N SER A 378 41.12 22.73 -30.62
CA SER A 378 41.95 23.75 -29.98
C SER A 378 42.04 23.60 -28.47
N ALA A 379 40.97 23.14 -27.82
CA ALA A 379 40.90 22.97 -26.37
C ALA A 379 41.18 21.53 -25.91
N GLU A 380 41.54 20.63 -26.83
CA GLU A 380 41.81 19.21 -26.57
C GLU A 380 40.69 18.50 -25.76
N THR A 381 39.42 18.78 -26.11
CA THR A 381 38.23 18.26 -25.43
C THR A 381 37.31 17.50 -26.38
N ASP A 382 36.55 16.54 -25.85
CA ASP A 382 35.53 15.76 -26.56
C ASP A 382 34.10 16.30 -26.37
N HIS A 383 33.97 17.41 -25.65
CA HIS A 383 32.69 18.00 -25.30
C HIS A 383 32.76 19.53 -25.25
N LEU A 384 31.59 20.16 -25.34
CA LEU A 384 31.42 21.59 -25.24
C LEU A 384 30.31 21.92 -24.24
N TYR A 385 30.24 23.19 -23.87
CA TYR A 385 29.20 23.75 -23.03
C TYR A 385 28.39 24.76 -23.83
N TRP A 386 27.11 24.85 -23.53
CA TRP A 386 26.24 25.87 -24.09
C TRP A 386 25.49 26.61 -22.98
N ARG A 387 25.26 27.90 -23.21
CA ARG A 387 24.40 28.76 -22.39
C ARG A 387 23.69 29.77 -23.27
N VAL A 388 22.63 30.36 -22.75
CA VAL A 388 21.88 31.42 -23.41
C VAL A 388 22.19 32.73 -22.72
N VAL A 389 22.67 33.69 -23.51
CA VAL A 389 22.77 35.10 -23.11
C VAL A 389 21.49 35.78 -23.57
N ALA A 390 20.80 36.44 -22.66
CA ALA A 390 19.52 37.07 -22.91
C ALA A 390 19.55 38.55 -22.56
N LYS A 391 18.86 39.35 -23.37
CA LYS A 391 18.72 40.80 -23.23
C LYS A 391 17.25 41.17 -23.25
N ASN A 392 16.87 42.14 -22.42
CA ASN A 392 15.51 42.66 -22.39
C ASN A 392 15.42 44.02 -23.13
N SER A 393 14.21 44.55 -23.27
CA SER A 393 13.97 45.83 -23.94
C SER A 393 14.62 47.03 -23.25
N ALA A 394 14.95 46.95 -21.97
CA ALA A 394 15.68 47.98 -21.24
C ALA A 394 17.21 47.88 -21.42
N GLY A 395 17.68 46.83 -22.09
CA GLY A 395 19.10 46.58 -22.33
C GLY A 395 19.81 45.81 -21.23
N GLU A 396 19.10 45.35 -20.19
CA GLU A 396 19.65 44.50 -19.14
C GLU A 396 19.96 43.11 -19.71
N ILE A 397 21.09 42.54 -19.29
CA ILE A 397 21.58 41.25 -19.76
C ILE A 397 21.55 40.24 -18.61
N THR A 398 21.21 38.99 -18.92
CA THR A 398 21.40 37.85 -18.04
C THR A 398 21.95 36.66 -18.83
N GLU A 399 22.52 35.72 -18.11
CA GLU A 399 22.98 34.45 -18.65
C GLU A 399 22.19 33.32 -17.99
N SER A 400 21.92 32.25 -18.74
CA SER A 400 21.50 30.98 -18.18
C SER A 400 22.67 30.27 -17.50
N GLN A 401 22.39 29.17 -16.79
CA GLN A 401 23.46 28.22 -16.48
C GLN A 401 24.00 27.57 -17.76
N ALA A 402 25.18 26.95 -17.64
CA ALA A 402 25.79 26.14 -18.68
C ALA A 402 25.27 24.69 -18.63
N ARG A 403 25.19 24.05 -19.79
CA ARG A 403 24.98 22.60 -19.93
C ARG A 403 26.04 22.01 -20.84
N LYS A 404 26.53 20.82 -20.50
CA LYS A 404 27.44 20.04 -21.32
C LYS A 404 26.68 19.40 -22.48
N PHE A 405 27.32 19.25 -23.63
CA PHE A 405 26.87 18.41 -24.72
C PHE A 405 28.08 17.80 -25.45
N LEU A 406 27.83 16.72 -26.17
CA LEU A 406 28.84 16.00 -26.95
C LEU A 406 28.47 16.03 -28.43
N ILE A 407 29.47 15.85 -29.27
CA ILE A 407 29.29 15.62 -30.71
C ILE A 407 30.01 14.32 -31.04
N ASN A 408 29.25 13.32 -31.51
CA ASN A 408 29.81 12.08 -32.01
C ASN A 408 30.46 12.34 -33.38
N LEU A 409 31.73 12.71 -33.35
CA LEU A 409 32.57 12.84 -34.54
C LEU A 409 32.78 11.45 -35.14
N LYS A 410 32.58 11.32 -36.46
CA LYS A 410 32.93 10.10 -37.18
C LYS A 410 34.46 9.92 -37.12
N PRO A 411 34.96 8.67 -37.06
CA PRO A 411 36.39 8.43 -37.17
C PRO A 411 36.90 9.00 -38.51
N LYS A 412 38.00 9.75 -38.47
CA LYS A 412 38.68 10.24 -39.69
C LYS A 412 39.14 8.99 -40.48
N GLU A 413 38.61 8.82 -41.70
CA GLU A 413 39.01 7.74 -42.64
C GLU A 413 40.45 7.89 -43.12
#